data_AF-A0A1F7R9L1-F1
#
_entry.id   AF-A0A1F7R9L1-F1
#
_cell.length_a   1.000
_cell.length_b   1.000
_cell.length_c   1.000
_cell.angle_alpha   90.00
_cell.angle_beta   90.00
_cell.angle_gamma   90.00
#
_symmetry.space_group_name_H-M   'P 1'
#
loop_
_entity.id
_entity.type
_entity.pdbx_description
1 polymer ?
#
loop_
_entity_poly.entity_id
_entity_poly.type
_entity_poly.pdbx_seq_one_letter_code
_entity_poly.pdbx_strand_id
1 'polypeptide(L)'
;MSRQYDYPVDRIAERIGDVFSGWQAKEVVTSRTDRNSFLDNYDLWMEGLRAGPDHPNNFAVSKTGGHFSELPLLWSEFEKDPAEDKMSAKLLYRYLMFVSGTHRNISALRASDADDYLTRRAGPLAVDPETVARSILYNILSGMDRLSEAHISAEQVGEELERTRKFGEAAIYMMCERVGTDFGQQYSRSELEMLFAQSNWLKLATKHVVLSAKIRGGRLEEVPFQHPMNRTDNPGIYFPFSTEAASTPQAATTAS
;
A
#
# COMPACT_ATOMS: atom_id res chain seq x y z
N MET A 1 -31.34 0.26 -16.14
CA MET A 1 -30.49 1.31 -16.72
C MET A 1 -29.23 1.39 -15.88
N SER A 2 -28.13 0.79 -16.36
CA SER A 2 -26.82 0.86 -15.68
C SER A 2 -26.25 2.25 -15.90
N ARG A 3 -25.89 2.97 -14.84
CA ARG A 3 -25.18 4.25 -14.97
C ARG A 3 -23.72 3.94 -15.31
N GLN A 4 -23.39 3.94 -16.61
CA GLN A 4 -22.00 4.03 -17.06
C GLN A 4 -21.47 5.42 -16.63
N TYR A 5 -20.67 5.45 -15.57
CA TYR A 5 -19.99 6.68 -15.15
C TYR A 5 -18.67 6.83 -15.92
N ASP A 6 -18.63 7.71 -16.93
CA ASP A 6 -17.38 8.10 -17.60
C ASP A 6 -16.46 8.83 -16.61
N TYR A 7 -15.36 8.21 -16.20
CA TYR A 7 -14.36 8.84 -15.34
C TYR A 7 -13.09 9.11 -16.14
N PRO A 8 -12.67 10.38 -16.37
CA PRO A 8 -11.38 10.63 -17.01
C PRO A 8 -10.25 10.02 -16.18
N VAL A 9 -9.20 9.50 -16.85
CA VAL A 9 -8.04 8.82 -16.22
C VAL A 9 -7.49 9.61 -15.04
N ASP A 10 -7.39 10.93 -15.17
CA ASP A 10 -6.91 11.83 -14.11
C ASP A 10 -7.77 11.77 -12.85
N ARG A 11 -9.10 11.67 -13.00
CA ARG A 11 -10.02 11.59 -11.87
C ARG A 11 -9.98 10.22 -11.17
N ILE A 12 -9.68 9.15 -11.90
CA ILE A 12 -9.45 7.83 -11.28
C ILE A 12 -8.13 7.85 -10.52
N ALA A 13 -7.08 8.41 -11.11
CA ALA A 13 -5.76 8.53 -10.49
C ALA A 13 -5.81 9.35 -9.19
N GLU A 14 -6.47 10.52 -9.22
CA GLU A 14 -6.70 11.39 -8.07
C GLU A 14 -7.38 10.62 -6.94
N ARG A 15 -8.49 9.93 -7.23
CA ARG A 15 -9.22 9.13 -6.23
C ARG A 15 -8.37 8.04 -5.60
N ILE A 16 -7.57 7.31 -6.40
CA ILE A 16 -6.67 6.28 -5.87
C ILE A 16 -5.59 6.92 -4.99
N GLY A 17 -5.01 8.03 -5.45
CA GLY A 17 -4.01 8.80 -4.71
C GLY A 17 -4.52 9.29 -3.34
N ASP A 18 -5.73 9.84 -3.31
CA ASP A 18 -6.41 10.30 -2.10
C ASP A 18 -6.67 9.15 -1.12
N VAL A 19 -7.16 8.02 -1.62
CA VAL A 19 -7.42 6.83 -0.77
C VAL A 19 -6.13 6.31 -0.16
N PHE A 20 -5.04 6.20 -0.93
CA PHE A 20 -3.75 5.76 -0.41
C PHE A 20 -3.18 6.74 0.62
N SER A 21 -3.24 8.04 0.34
CA SER A 21 -2.76 9.08 1.27
C SER A 21 -3.57 9.10 2.57
N GLY A 22 -4.90 9.04 2.47
CA GLY A 22 -5.80 9.01 3.62
C GLY A 22 -5.68 7.73 4.45
N TRP A 23 -5.50 6.58 3.79
CA TRP A 23 -5.22 5.31 4.45
C TRP A 23 -3.89 5.38 5.22
N GLN A 24 -2.85 5.88 4.56
CA GLN A 24 -1.51 6.02 5.13
C GLN A 24 -1.52 6.93 6.36
N ALA A 25 -2.13 8.11 6.26
CA ALA A 25 -2.24 9.05 7.38
C ALA A 25 -2.91 8.40 8.60
N LYS A 26 -4.00 7.64 8.38
CA LYS A 26 -4.68 6.89 9.44
C LYS A 26 -3.78 5.81 10.04
N GLU A 27 -3.10 4.98 9.24
CA GLU A 27 -2.20 3.94 9.77
C GLU A 27 -1.05 4.54 10.59
N VAL A 28 -0.44 5.60 10.08
CA VAL A 28 0.71 6.26 10.72
C VAL A 28 0.32 6.83 12.08
N VAL A 29 -0.81 7.52 12.17
CA VAL A 29 -1.32 8.14 13.41
C VAL A 29 -1.77 7.07 14.41
N THR A 30 -2.45 6.02 13.95
CA THR A 30 -3.08 5.01 14.83
C THR A 30 -2.15 3.86 15.21
N SER A 31 -0.96 3.78 14.61
CA SER A 31 0.08 2.83 15.02
C SER A 31 0.68 3.10 16.42
N ARG A 32 0.14 4.04 17.20
CA ARG A 32 0.53 4.35 18.59
C ARG A 32 -0.13 3.48 19.67
N THR A 33 -0.30 2.18 19.41
CA THR A 33 -0.76 1.23 20.43
C THR A 33 0.43 0.62 21.17
N ASP A 34 0.23 0.09 22.39
CA ASP A 34 1.30 -0.43 23.27
C ASP A 34 2.31 -1.36 22.59
N ARG A 35 1.87 -2.14 21.58
CA ARG A 35 2.73 -3.06 20.80
C ARG A 35 3.60 -2.41 19.72
N ASN A 36 3.36 -1.15 19.38
CA ASN A 36 4.07 -0.40 18.33
C ASN A 36 4.62 0.94 18.85
N SER A 37 4.51 1.22 20.15
CA SER A 37 5.04 2.44 20.80
C SER A 37 6.53 2.64 20.53
N PHE A 38 7.28 1.55 20.30
CA PHE A 38 8.68 1.59 19.87
C PHE A 38 8.89 2.33 18.53
N LEU A 39 7.88 2.44 17.66
CA LEU A 39 7.95 3.20 16.42
C LEU A 39 8.02 4.71 16.65
N ASP A 40 7.70 5.19 17.85
CA ASP A 40 7.84 6.59 18.24
C ASP A 40 9.22 6.87 18.89
N ASN A 41 10.02 5.83 19.16
CA ASN A 41 11.37 5.97 19.69
C ASN A 41 12.40 6.10 18.56
N TYR A 42 12.69 7.35 18.18
CA TYR A 42 13.62 7.69 17.11
C TYR A 42 15.02 7.11 17.32
N ASP A 43 15.57 7.17 18.54
CA ASP A 43 16.93 6.72 18.83
C ASP A 43 17.08 5.20 18.66
N LEU A 44 16.14 4.42 19.23
CA LEU A 44 16.10 2.96 19.04
C LEU A 44 15.90 2.58 17.57
N TRP A 45 15.10 3.37 16.85
CA TRP A 45 14.84 3.15 15.43
C TRP A 45 16.09 3.40 14.58
N MET A 46 16.81 4.50 14.82
CA MET A 46 18.06 4.84 14.14
C MET A 46 19.20 3.90 14.50
N GLU A 47 19.29 3.45 15.75
CA GLU A 47 20.22 2.40 16.17
C GLU A 47 19.99 1.13 15.36
N GLY A 48 18.75 0.64 15.29
CA GLY A 48 18.39 -0.54 14.51
C GLY A 48 18.67 -0.40 13.01
N LEU A 49 18.32 0.74 12.41
CA LEU A 49 18.57 1.00 10.98
C LEU A 49 20.06 1.03 10.63
N ARG A 50 20.91 1.52 11.52
CA ARG A 50 22.37 1.63 11.31
C ARG A 50 23.11 0.33 11.64
N ALA A 51 22.64 -0.43 12.62
CA ALA A 51 23.32 -1.62 13.13
C ALA A 51 23.20 -2.87 12.23
N GLY A 52 22.38 -2.80 11.19
CA GLY A 52 22.23 -3.90 10.22
C GLY A 52 21.17 -4.94 10.61
N PRO A 53 20.90 -5.92 9.74
CA PRO A 53 19.71 -6.77 9.78
C PRO A 53 19.61 -7.71 10.98
N ASP A 54 20.74 -8.16 11.53
CA ASP A 54 20.79 -9.09 12.65
C ASP A 54 20.70 -8.40 14.02
N HIS A 55 20.64 -7.07 14.04
CA HIS A 55 20.54 -6.33 15.30
C HIS A 55 19.16 -6.54 15.94
N PRO A 56 19.07 -6.85 17.25
CA PRO A 56 17.79 -7.13 17.92
C PRO A 56 16.82 -5.93 17.90
N ASN A 57 17.35 -4.71 17.77
CA ASN A 57 16.55 -3.49 17.61
C ASN A 57 16.29 -3.12 16.14
N ASN A 58 16.72 -3.92 15.15
CA ASN A 58 16.35 -3.72 13.75
C ASN A 58 14.94 -4.28 13.48
N PHE A 59 13.96 -3.57 14.04
CA PHE A 59 12.55 -3.90 13.87
C PHE A 59 12.06 -3.76 12.43
N ALA A 60 12.81 -3.06 11.57
CA ALA A 60 12.51 -3.01 10.14
C ALA A 60 12.67 -4.39 9.52
N VAL A 61 13.69 -5.17 9.92
CA VAL A 61 13.95 -6.54 9.41
C VAL A 61 12.98 -7.56 10.00
N SER A 62 12.69 -7.53 11.30
CA SER A 62 11.76 -8.50 11.90
C SER A 62 10.31 -8.32 11.41
N LYS A 63 9.85 -7.08 11.19
CA LYS A 63 8.53 -6.82 10.60
C LYS A 63 8.47 -7.10 9.11
N THR A 64 9.55 -6.86 8.37
CA THR A 64 9.57 -7.17 6.94
C THR A 64 9.60 -8.68 6.70
N GLY A 65 10.36 -9.46 7.48
CA GLY A 65 10.42 -10.91 7.34
C GLY A 65 9.06 -11.61 7.46
N GLY A 66 8.27 -11.24 8.47
CA GLY A 66 6.93 -11.81 8.67
C GLY A 66 5.91 -11.40 7.61
N HIS A 67 5.99 -10.17 7.09
CA HIS A 67 5.08 -9.73 6.03
C HIS A 67 5.47 -10.26 4.64
N PHE A 68 6.77 -10.46 4.38
CA PHE A 68 7.26 -10.97 3.09
C PHE A 68 7.03 -12.46 2.90
N SER A 69 7.14 -13.26 3.97
CA SER A 69 6.84 -14.69 3.90
C SER A 69 5.35 -14.98 3.68
N GLU A 70 4.47 -14.11 4.16
CA GLU A 70 3.02 -14.24 4.01
C GLU A 70 2.49 -13.80 2.65
N LEU A 71 3.18 -12.89 1.94
CA LEU A 71 2.70 -12.34 0.67
C LEU A 71 2.47 -13.39 -0.43
N PRO A 72 3.41 -14.32 -0.70
CA PRO A 72 3.19 -15.39 -1.67
C PRO A 72 2.00 -16.30 -1.30
N LEU A 73 1.81 -16.57 -0.01
CA LEU A 73 0.69 -17.37 0.48
C LEU A 73 -0.64 -16.66 0.26
N LEU A 74 -0.72 -15.38 0.64
CA LEU A 74 -1.91 -14.57 0.42
C LEU A 74 -2.25 -14.44 -1.07
N TRP A 75 -1.23 -14.32 -1.93
CA TRP A 75 -1.43 -14.29 -3.38
C TRP A 75 -2.00 -15.63 -3.89
N SER A 76 -1.42 -16.74 -3.47
CA SER A 76 -1.90 -18.07 -3.87
C SER A 76 -3.34 -18.35 -3.41
N GLU A 77 -3.73 -17.89 -2.21
CA GLU A 77 -5.12 -18.00 -1.75
C GLU A 77 -6.05 -17.09 -2.56
N PHE A 78 -5.62 -15.87 -2.90
CA PHE A 78 -6.38 -14.95 -3.75
C PHE A 78 -6.66 -15.55 -5.14
N GLU A 79 -5.70 -16.26 -5.73
CA GLU A 79 -5.87 -16.89 -7.04
C GLU A 79 -6.94 -17.98 -7.06
N LYS A 80 -7.27 -18.58 -5.91
CA LYS A 80 -8.33 -19.60 -5.81
C LYS A 80 -9.73 -18.99 -5.92
N ASP A 81 -9.92 -17.80 -5.35
CA ASP A 81 -11.16 -17.03 -5.45
C ASP A 81 -10.88 -15.52 -5.50
N PRO A 82 -10.52 -14.97 -6.69
CA PRO A 82 -10.20 -13.55 -6.83
C PRO A 82 -11.37 -12.60 -6.55
N ALA A 83 -12.60 -13.12 -6.55
CA ALA A 83 -13.80 -12.35 -6.23
C ALA A 83 -14.01 -12.21 -4.72
N GLU A 84 -13.35 -13.00 -3.88
CA GLU A 84 -13.45 -12.89 -2.42
C GLU A 84 -12.90 -11.55 -1.92
N ASP A 85 -13.77 -10.72 -1.33
CA ASP A 85 -13.40 -9.40 -0.84
C ASP A 85 -12.31 -9.44 0.23
N LYS A 86 -12.35 -10.46 1.10
CA LYS A 86 -11.44 -10.58 2.24
C LYS A 86 -10.00 -10.75 1.80
N MET A 87 -9.74 -11.58 0.78
CA MET A 87 -8.37 -11.82 0.34
C MET A 87 -7.81 -10.63 -0.44
N SER A 88 -8.61 -10.00 -1.30
CA SER A 88 -8.24 -8.77 -2.00
C SER A 88 -7.92 -7.63 -1.02
N ALA A 89 -8.78 -7.41 -0.02
CA ALA A 89 -8.57 -6.41 1.02
C ALA A 89 -7.28 -6.67 1.82
N LYS A 90 -6.99 -7.94 2.15
CA LYS A 90 -5.75 -8.34 2.84
C LYS A 90 -4.51 -8.06 2.00
N LEU A 91 -4.52 -8.36 0.70
CA LEU A 91 -3.38 -8.07 -0.18
C LEU A 91 -3.12 -6.56 -0.28
N LEU A 92 -4.15 -5.76 -0.53
CA LEU A 92 -4.05 -4.29 -0.54
C LEU A 92 -3.50 -3.75 0.78
N TYR A 93 -4.02 -4.27 1.90
CA TYR A 93 -3.53 -3.92 3.23
C TYR A 93 -2.03 -4.22 3.38
N ARG A 94 -1.56 -5.40 2.97
CA ARG A 94 -0.13 -5.74 3.05
C ARG A 94 0.72 -4.78 2.21
N TYR A 95 0.32 -4.49 0.98
CA TYR A 95 1.07 -3.55 0.13
C TYR A 95 1.17 -2.17 0.76
N LEU A 96 0.06 -1.64 1.29
CA LEU A 96 0.03 -0.32 1.92
C LEU A 96 0.78 -0.31 3.27
N MET A 97 0.82 -1.43 4.01
CA MET A 97 1.68 -1.57 5.17
C MET A 97 3.18 -1.45 4.81
N PHE A 98 3.60 -1.98 3.65
CA PHE A 98 4.97 -1.81 3.17
C PHE A 98 5.27 -0.37 2.71
N VAL A 99 4.31 0.28 2.04
CA VAL A 99 4.38 1.73 1.75
C VAL A 99 4.61 2.50 3.05
N SER A 100 3.85 2.17 4.10
CA SER A 100 3.97 2.83 5.40
C SER A 100 5.28 2.59 6.13
N GLY A 101 5.71 1.33 6.20
CA GLY A 101 7.02 0.97 6.77
C GLY A 101 8.15 1.73 6.08
N THR A 102 8.10 1.81 4.75
CA THR A 102 9.10 2.52 3.96
C THR A 102 9.04 4.03 4.17
N HIS A 103 7.85 4.63 4.27
CA HIS A 103 7.67 6.05 4.61
C HIS A 103 8.35 6.43 5.92
N ARG A 104 8.15 5.59 6.95
CA ARG A 104 8.77 5.79 8.28
C ARG A 104 10.29 5.70 8.20
N ASN A 105 10.83 4.77 7.41
CA ASN A 105 12.28 4.68 7.20
C ASN A 105 12.84 5.93 6.51
N ILE A 106 12.21 6.40 5.45
CA ILE A 106 12.62 7.63 4.75
C ILE A 106 12.55 8.83 5.70
N SER A 107 11.46 8.93 6.47
CA SER A 107 11.28 10.01 7.45
C SER A 107 12.39 10.01 8.50
N ALA A 108 12.76 8.83 9.01
CA ALA A 108 13.85 8.69 9.99
C ALA A 108 15.22 9.04 9.39
N LEU A 109 15.52 8.56 8.18
CA LEU A 109 16.79 8.86 7.49
C LEU A 109 16.96 10.35 7.20
N ARG A 110 15.86 11.07 6.94
CA ARG A 110 15.86 12.51 6.64
C ARG A 110 15.79 13.39 7.89
N ALA A 111 15.48 12.83 9.06
CA ALA A 111 15.26 13.61 10.26
C ALA A 111 16.58 14.05 10.91
N SER A 112 16.62 15.26 11.46
CA SER A 112 17.72 15.70 12.33
C SER A 112 17.64 15.11 13.73
N ASP A 113 16.42 14.94 14.23
CA ASP A 113 16.10 14.56 15.62
C ASP A 113 14.71 13.91 15.71
N ALA A 114 14.29 13.58 16.93
CA ALA A 114 13.02 12.90 17.19
C ALA A 114 11.78 13.74 16.84
N ASP A 115 11.82 15.06 17.06
CA ASP A 115 10.68 15.95 16.79
C ASP A 115 10.52 16.17 15.27
N ASP A 116 11.63 16.34 14.55
CA ASP A 116 11.64 16.39 13.09
C ASP A 116 11.14 15.06 12.49
N TYR A 117 11.56 13.92 13.05
CA TYR A 117 11.04 12.60 12.64
C TYR A 117 9.52 12.51 12.79
N LEU A 118 8.97 12.87 13.94
CA LEU A 118 7.53 12.80 14.20
C LEU A 118 6.74 13.73 13.26
N THR A 119 7.29 14.92 12.99
CA THR A 119 6.70 15.89 12.06
C THR A 119 6.69 15.36 10.63
N ARG A 120 7.83 14.85 10.14
CA ARG A 120 7.95 14.26 8.79
C ARG A 120 7.07 13.05 8.60
N ARG A 121 7.02 12.18 9.61
CA ARG A 121 6.20 10.96 9.58
C ARG A 121 4.72 11.30 9.43
N ALA A 122 4.23 12.36 10.07
CA ALA A 122 2.85 12.83 9.94
C ALA A 122 2.56 13.55 8.61
N GLY A 123 3.60 13.90 7.85
CA GLY A 123 3.52 14.56 6.56
C GLY A 123 3.10 13.64 5.40
N PRO A 124 3.02 14.19 4.18
CA PRO A 124 2.67 13.43 2.98
C PRO A 124 3.73 12.37 2.66
N LEU A 125 3.32 11.38 1.86
CA LEU A 125 4.22 10.36 1.33
C LEU A 125 5.39 10.99 0.57
N ALA A 126 6.58 10.40 0.70
CA ALA A 126 7.76 10.85 -0.02
C ALA A 126 7.68 10.59 -1.53
N VAL A 127 6.91 9.59 -1.95
CA VAL A 127 6.56 9.32 -3.36
C VAL A 127 5.09 9.64 -3.57
N ASP A 128 4.79 10.46 -4.59
CA ASP A 128 3.43 10.87 -4.91
C ASP A 128 2.58 9.69 -5.44
N PRO A 129 1.55 9.25 -4.69
CA PRO A 129 0.69 8.15 -5.11
C PRO A 129 -0.18 8.50 -6.34
N GLU A 130 -0.54 9.77 -6.53
CA GLU A 130 -1.34 10.20 -7.69
C GLU A 130 -0.54 10.03 -8.98
N THR A 131 0.72 10.51 -9.00
CA THR A 131 1.62 10.32 -10.14
C THR A 131 1.81 8.84 -10.48
N VAL A 132 1.97 7.97 -9.47
CA VAL A 132 2.05 6.52 -9.69
C VAL A 132 0.76 5.97 -10.29
N ALA A 133 -0.39 6.35 -9.73
CA ALA A 133 -1.70 5.90 -10.21
C ALA A 133 -1.94 6.32 -11.66
N ARG A 134 -1.70 7.61 -11.97
CA ARG A 134 -1.81 8.18 -13.32
C ARG A 134 -0.94 7.40 -14.31
N SER A 135 0.33 7.16 -13.98
CA SER A 135 1.25 6.41 -14.87
C SER A 135 0.76 4.99 -15.17
N ILE A 136 0.27 4.27 -14.15
CA ILE A 136 -0.23 2.89 -14.33
C ILE A 136 -1.52 2.89 -15.14
N LEU A 137 -2.46 3.78 -14.82
CA LEU A 137 -3.73 3.87 -15.52
C LEU A 137 -3.56 4.28 -16.98
N TYR A 138 -2.67 5.23 -17.29
CA TYR A 138 -2.33 5.54 -18.67
C TYR A 138 -1.86 4.29 -19.41
N ASN A 139 -0.88 3.54 -18.89
CA ASN A 139 -0.37 2.35 -19.58
C ASN A 139 -1.42 1.25 -19.77
N ILE A 140 -2.35 1.09 -18.83
CA ILE A 140 -3.40 0.06 -18.90
C ILE A 140 -4.52 0.48 -19.84
N LEU A 141 -4.90 1.76 -19.84
CA LEU A 141 -6.06 2.29 -20.57
C LEU A 141 -5.68 2.82 -21.98
N SER A 142 -4.44 3.25 -22.20
CA SER A 142 -3.96 3.69 -23.53
C SER A 142 -3.72 2.54 -24.51
N GLY A 143 -3.83 1.29 -24.05
CA GLY A 143 -3.90 0.11 -24.92
C GLY A 143 -5.27 -0.12 -25.54
N MET A 144 -6.28 0.71 -25.19
CA MET A 144 -7.63 0.66 -25.74
C MET A 144 -7.78 1.79 -26.77
N ASP A 145 -8.04 1.45 -28.03
CA ASP A 145 -8.01 2.34 -29.21
C ASP A 145 -9.03 3.51 -29.21
N ARG A 146 -9.65 3.86 -28.07
CA ARG A 146 -10.54 5.03 -27.94
C ARG A 146 -10.41 5.66 -26.56
N LEU A 147 -9.74 6.81 -26.51
CA LEU A 147 -9.57 7.68 -25.33
C LEU A 147 -10.88 8.32 -24.81
N SER A 148 -12.07 7.90 -25.25
CA SER A 148 -13.34 8.55 -24.90
C SER A 148 -14.19 7.82 -23.87
N GLU A 149 -13.80 6.64 -23.36
CA GLU A 149 -14.57 5.91 -22.33
C GLU A 149 -13.59 5.28 -21.33
N ALA A 150 -13.10 6.09 -20.39
CA ALA A 150 -12.23 5.59 -19.33
C ALA A 150 -13.08 4.96 -18.19
N HIS A 151 -13.51 3.73 -18.43
CA HIS A 151 -13.83 2.76 -17.39
C HIS A 151 -12.63 1.85 -17.21
N ILE A 152 -12.45 1.28 -16.01
CA ILE A 152 -11.55 0.14 -15.86
C ILE A 152 -12.21 -1.01 -16.62
N SER A 153 -11.82 -1.26 -17.86
CA SER A 153 -12.46 -2.29 -18.68
C SER A 153 -12.41 -3.65 -18.01
N ALA A 154 -13.56 -4.31 -17.89
CA ALA A 154 -13.69 -5.67 -17.38
C ALA A 154 -13.03 -6.72 -18.31
N GLU A 155 -12.58 -6.31 -19.49
CA GLU A 155 -11.85 -7.18 -20.41
C GLU A 155 -10.44 -7.48 -19.89
N GLN A 156 -9.93 -8.65 -20.27
CA GLN A 156 -8.55 -9.09 -20.00
C GLN A 156 -8.21 -9.24 -18.51
N VAL A 157 -9.16 -9.67 -17.66
CA VAL A 157 -8.90 -9.99 -16.24
C VAL A 157 -7.73 -10.97 -16.08
N GLY A 158 -7.67 -12.02 -16.90
CA GLY A 158 -6.59 -13.01 -16.86
C GLY A 158 -5.21 -12.41 -17.19
N GLU A 159 -5.13 -11.49 -18.15
CA GLU A 159 -3.86 -10.80 -18.45
C GLU A 159 -3.46 -9.86 -17.30
N GLU A 160 -4.41 -9.13 -16.71
CA GLU A 160 -4.11 -8.22 -15.60
C GLU A 160 -3.72 -8.98 -14.33
N LEU A 161 -4.32 -10.14 -14.09
CA LEU A 161 -3.95 -11.06 -13.00
C LEU A 161 -2.50 -11.52 -13.18
N GLU A 162 -2.14 -11.99 -14.38
CA GLU A 162 -0.77 -12.43 -14.68
C GLU A 162 0.25 -11.28 -14.64
N ARG A 163 -0.11 -10.08 -15.12
CA ARG A 163 0.74 -8.88 -15.03
C ARG A 163 0.96 -8.47 -13.57
N THR A 164 -0.09 -8.51 -12.75
CA THR A 164 0.00 -8.17 -11.32
C THR A 164 0.83 -9.21 -10.58
N ARG A 165 0.67 -10.51 -10.90
CA ARG A 165 1.50 -11.60 -10.37
C ARG A 165 2.97 -11.40 -10.70
N LYS A 166 3.34 -11.25 -11.97
CA LYS A 166 4.74 -11.04 -12.39
C LYS A 166 5.37 -9.80 -11.77
N PHE A 167 4.61 -8.71 -11.68
CA PHE A 167 5.10 -7.49 -11.04
C PHE A 167 5.27 -7.70 -9.53
N GLY A 168 4.34 -8.38 -8.88
CA GLY A 168 4.42 -8.76 -7.47
C GLY A 168 5.64 -9.64 -7.19
N GLU A 169 5.86 -10.68 -8.00
CA GLU A 169 7.04 -11.54 -7.93
C GLU A 169 8.33 -10.77 -8.11
N ALA A 170 8.42 -9.90 -9.13
CA ALA A 170 9.60 -9.08 -9.36
C ALA A 170 9.81 -8.04 -8.23
N ALA A 171 8.74 -7.42 -7.71
CA ALA A 171 8.82 -6.47 -6.61
C ALA A 171 9.26 -7.16 -5.32
N ILE A 172 8.70 -8.33 -5.00
CA ILE A 172 9.11 -9.16 -3.87
C ILE A 172 10.56 -9.60 -4.07
N TYR A 173 10.92 -10.16 -5.23
CA TYR A 173 12.29 -10.59 -5.53
C TYR A 173 13.32 -9.45 -5.41
N MET A 174 13.07 -8.30 -6.03
CA MET A 174 13.96 -7.13 -5.93
C MET A 174 14.05 -6.60 -4.49
N MET A 175 12.97 -6.71 -3.71
CA MET A 175 12.93 -6.24 -2.33
C MET A 175 13.31 -7.30 -1.28
N CYS A 176 13.44 -8.58 -1.67
CA CYS A 176 13.82 -9.71 -0.82
C CYS A 176 15.24 -10.21 -1.12
N GLU A 177 15.69 -10.25 -2.37
CA GLU A 177 17.07 -10.65 -2.71
C GLU A 177 18.09 -9.55 -2.46
N ARG A 178 17.73 -8.27 -2.63
CA ARG A 178 18.54 -7.16 -2.05
C ARG A 178 18.53 -7.15 -0.51
N VAL A 179 17.72 -8.02 0.08
CA VAL A 179 17.63 -8.24 1.53
C VAL A 179 18.23 -9.60 1.90
N GLY A 180 18.70 -10.40 0.93
CA GLY A 180 18.81 -11.85 1.10
C GLY A 180 20.12 -12.53 0.71
N THR A 181 21.07 -11.90 0.01
CA THR A 181 22.27 -12.65 -0.47
C THR A 181 23.64 -12.10 -0.11
N ASP A 182 23.73 -11.03 0.69
CA ASP A 182 25.04 -10.60 1.22
C ASP A 182 24.92 -9.94 2.60
N PHE A 183 24.57 -10.72 3.63
CA PHE A 183 24.46 -10.22 5.02
C PHE A 183 25.81 -9.76 5.63
N GLY A 184 26.92 -9.85 4.89
CA GLY A 184 28.26 -9.45 5.31
C GLY A 184 28.66 -8.00 5.06
N GLN A 185 27.82 -7.19 4.40
CA GLN A 185 28.09 -5.76 4.20
C GLN A 185 27.07 -4.91 4.97
N GLN A 186 27.54 -3.80 5.56
CA GLN A 186 26.74 -2.86 6.36
C GLN A 186 25.64 -2.22 5.50
N TYR A 187 24.46 -2.84 5.40
CA TYR A 187 23.32 -2.29 4.66
C TYR A 187 22.50 -1.32 5.51
N SER A 188 23.01 -0.11 5.76
CA SER A 188 22.10 1.02 5.88
C SER A 188 21.54 1.28 4.48
N ARG A 189 20.34 0.79 4.16
CA ARG A 189 19.72 1.04 2.85
C ARG A 189 19.68 2.55 2.61
N SER A 190 20.16 2.99 1.46
CA SER A 190 20.15 4.41 1.10
C SER A 190 18.72 4.93 0.99
N GLU A 191 18.54 6.23 1.21
CA GLU A 191 17.25 6.90 1.00
C GLU A 191 16.69 6.62 -0.40
N LEU A 192 17.55 6.61 -1.41
CA LEU A 192 17.18 6.35 -2.81
C LEU A 192 16.56 4.95 -3.00
N GLU A 193 17.14 3.93 -2.37
CA GLU A 193 16.61 2.56 -2.41
C GLU A 193 15.25 2.47 -1.72
N MET A 194 15.05 3.22 -0.63
CA MET A 194 13.76 3.27 0.06
C MET A 194 12.70 4.00 -0.78
N LEU A 195 13.05 5.10 -1.45
CA LEU A 195 12.15 5.79 -2.38
C LEU A 195 11.74 4.86 -3.54
N PHE A 196 12.71 4.13 -4.10
CA PHE A 196 12.44 3.15 -5.15
C PHE A 196 11.50 2.03 -4.66
N ALA A 197 11.75 1.50 -3.45
CA ALA A 197 10.91 0.48 -2.83
C ALA A 197 9.47 0.99 -2.63
N GLN A 198 9.31 2.19 -2.05
CA GLN A 198 8.00 2.79 -1.80
C GLN A 198 7.20 2.97 -3.10
N SER A 199 7.87 3.41 -4.18
CA SER A 199 7.25 3.54 -5.50
C SER A 199 6.75 2.20 -6.03
N ASN A 200 7.52 1.11 -5.88
CA ASN A 200 7.08 -0.22 -6.33
C ASN A 200 5.93 -0.78 -5.52
N TRP A 201 5.88 -0.54 -4.20
CA TRP A 201 4.73 -0.92 -3.39
C TRP A 201 3.46 -0.16 -3.77
N LEU A 202 3.58 1.14 -4.06
CA LEU A 202 2.47 1.94 -4.59
C LEU A 202 2.01 1.45 -5.96
N LYS A 203 2.93 1.07 -6.86
CA LYS A 203 2.59 0.48 -8.17
C LYS A 203 1.83 -0.84 -8.01
N LEU A 204 2.29 -1.72 -7.11
CA LEU A 204 1.63 -3.00 -6.85
C LEU A 204 0.24 -2.80 -6.24
N ALA A 205 0.10 -1.88 -5.27
CA ALA A 205 -1.19 -1.52 -4.70
C ALA A 205 -2.15 -0.96 -5.77
N THR A 206 -1.67 -0.05 -6.62
CA THR A 206 -2.45 0.53 -7.73
C THR A 206 -2.90 -0.56 -8.70
N LYS A 207 -2.00 -1.45 -9.13
CA LYS A 207 -2.33 -2.58 -10.02
C LYS A 207 -3.37 -3.49 -9.39
N HIS A 208 -3.27 -3.77 -8.09
CA HIS A 208 -4.24 -4.58 -7.40
C HIS A 208 -5.62 -3.90 -7.29
N VAL A 209 -5.68 -2.58 -7.11
CA VAL A 209 -6.95 -1.82 -7.21
C VAL A 209 -7.57 -1.98 -8.59
N VAL A 210 -6.78 -1.84 -9.65
CA VAL A 210 -7.24 -2.02 -11.04
C VAL A 210 -7.75 -3.44 -11.27
N LEU A 211 -6.97 -4.46 -10.90
CA LEU A 211 -7.36 -5.86 -11.00
C LEU A 211 -8.66 -6.14 -10.23
N SER A 212 -8.77 -5.64 -9.01
CA SER A 212 -9.95 -5.83 -8.15
C SER A 212 -11.20 -5.19 -8.76
N ALA A 213 -11.07 -4.00 -9.35
CA ALA A 213 -12.14 -3.35 -10.07
C ALA A 213 -12.53 -4.16 -11.33
N LYS A 214 -11.56 -4.65 -12.10
CA LYS A 214 -11.83 -5.48 -13.30
C LYS A 214 -12.61 -6.75 -12.96
N ILE A 215 -12.19 -7.49 -11.92
CA ILE A 215 -12.88 -8.68 -11.41
C ILE A 215 -14.36 -8.35 -11.08
N ARG A 216 -14.60 -7.14 -10.60
CA ARG A 216 -15.92 -6.61 -10.25
C ARG A 216 -16.62 -5.89 -11.40
N GLY A 217 -16.35 -6.30 -12.64
CA GLY A 217 -16.99 -5.73 -13.82
C GLY A 217 -16.60 -4.27 -14.10
N GLY A 218 -15.39 -3.87 -13.71
CA GLY A 218 -14.85 -2.52 -13.91
C GLY A 218 -15.26 -1.49 -12.87
N ARG A 219 -15.86 -1.91 -11.74
CA ARG A 219 -16.44 -1.03 -10.72
C ARG A 219 -15.43 -0.71 -9.63
N LEU A 220 -14.94 0.53 -9.62
CA LEU A 220 -13.99 1.01 -8.61
C LEU A 220 -14.63 1.09 -7.22
N GLU A 221 -15.91 1.42 -7.16
CA GLU A 221 -16.74 1.52 -5.95
C GLU A 221 -16.87 0.20 -5.17
N GLU A 222 -16.63 -0.93 -5.81
CA GLU A 222 -16.68 -2.26 -5.18
C GLU A 222 -15.31 -2.78 -4.77
N VAL A 223 -14.23 -2.00 -4.94
CA VAL A 223 -12.89 -2.45 -4.51
C VAL A 223 -12.79 -2.46 -2.98
N PRO A 224 -12.52 -3.63 -2.36
CA PRO A 224 -12.54 -3.77 -0.92
C PRO A 224 -11.21 -3.33 -0.29
N PHE A 225 -11.28 -2.60 0.81
CA PHE A 225 -10.13 -2.22 1.62
C PHE A 225 -10.30 -2.73 3.05
N GLN A 226 -9.19 -3.14 3.65
CA GLN A 226 -9.13 -3.40 5.07
C GLN A 226 -8.86 -2.10 5.83
N HIS A 227 -9.56 -1.88 6.95
CA HIS A 227 -9.27 -0.73 7.82
C HIS A 227 -7.81 -0.75 8.33
N PRO A 228 -7.10 0.40 8.33
CA PRO A 228 -5.70 0.47 8.76
C PRO A 228 -5.48 0.06 10.22
N MET A 229 -6.54 0.13 11.05
CA MET A 229 -6.49 -0.17 12.48
C MET A 229 -6.78 -1.64 12.83
N ASN A 230 -7.35 -2.43 11.92
CA ASN A 230 -7.78 -3.80 12.22
C ASN A 230 -6.69 -4.80 11.83
N ARG A 231 -5.90 -5.26 12.82
CA ARG A 231 -4.92 -6.35 12.69
C ARG A 231 -5.47 -7.71 13.12
N THR A 232 -6.78 -7.90 13.07
CA THR A 232 -7.44 -9.15 13.48
C THR A 232 -7.57 -10.11 12.29
N ASP A 233 -7.77 -11.40 12.55
CA ASP A 233 -8.02 -12.42 11.52
C ASP A 233 -9.35 -12.19 10.77
N ASN A 234 -10.20 -11.33 11.33
CA ASN A 234 -11.45 -10.89 10.74
C ASN A 234 -11.55 -9.36 10.75
N PRO A 235 -10.72 -8.69 9.93
CA PRO A 235 -10.68 -7.25 9.92
C PRO A 235 -11.87 -6.71 9.10
N GLY A 236 -12.53 -5.66 9.60
CA GLY A 236 -13.62 -5.02 8.88
C GLY A 236 -13.17 -4.55 7.48
N ILE A 237 -13.99 -4.86 6.47
CA ILE A 237 -13.82 -4.44 5.08
C ILE A 237 -14.68 -3.21 4.83
N TYR A 238 -14.17 -2.26 4.06
CA TYR A 238 -14.90 -1.08 3.63
C TYR A 238 -14.57 -0.75 2.18
N PHE A 239 -15.41 0.09 1.56
CA PHE A 239 -15.33 0.42 0.13
C PHE A 239 -15.11 1.93 -0.05
N PRO A 240 -13.85 2.41 -0.02
CA PRO A 240 -13.53 3.83 0.03
C PRO A 240 -14.01 4.62 -1.20
N PHE A 241 -14.20 3.92 -2.31
CA PHE A 241 -14.64 4.52 -3.57
C PHE A 241 -16.18 4.57 -3.71
N SER A 242 -16.93 3.96 -2.79
CA SER A 242 -18.38 4.07 -2.78
C SER A 242 -18.80 5.50 -2.43
N THR A 243 -19.75 6.06 -3.19
CA THR A 243 -20.35 7.37 -2.89
C THR A 243 -21.16 7.37 -1.59
N GLU A 244 -21.56 6.21 -1.07
CA GLU A 244 -22.23 6.11 0.23
C GLU A 244 -21.25 6.32 1.40
N ALA A 245 -19.97 6.02 1.23
CA ALA A 245 -18.94 6.18 2.25
C ALA A 245 -18.66 7.67 2.59
N ALA A 246 -19.02 8.60 1.71
CA ALA A 246 -18.94 10.05 1.97
C ALA A 246 -19.98 10.54 3.01
N SER A 247 -20.92 9.69 3.43
CA SER A 247 -22.08 10.07 4.27
C SER A 247 -21.91 9.78 5.76
N THR A 248 -20.78 9.23 6.22
CA THR A 248 -20.64 8.84 7.65
C THR A 248 -19.53 9.60 8.38
N PRO A 249 -19.80 10.80 8.89
CA PRO A 249 -19.22 11.25 10.14
C PRO A 249 -20.17 10.83 11.27
N GLN A 250 -19.86 9.77 12.01
CA GLN A 250 -20.36 9.66 13.38
C GLN A 250 -19.22 9.82 14.35
N ALA A 251 -19.11 11.06 14.82
CA ALA A 251 -18.48 11.40 16.07
C ALA A 251 -18.98 10.44 17.16
N ALA A 252 -18.07 9.71 17.78
CA ALA A 252 -18.31 9.18 19.11
C ALA A 252 -18.22 10.37 20.09
N THR A 253 -19.29 11.16 20.14
CA THR A 253 -19.62 11.93 21.33
C THR A 253 -20.00 10.91 22.39
N THR A 254 -19.13 10.68 23.37
CA THR A 254 -19.58 10.22 24.68
C THR A 254 -19.25 11.31 25.67
N ALA A 255 -20.23 12.19 25.85
CA ALA A 255 -20.42 12.90 27.09
C ALA A 255 -21.10 11.93 28.07
N SER A 256 -20.45 11.66 29.19
CA SER A 256 -21.02 11.54 30.54
C SER A 256 -19.86 11.43 31.52
#